data_AF-A0A3A0BE35-F1
#
_entry.id   AF-A0A3A0BE35-F1
#
_cell.length_a   1.000
_cell.length_b   1.000
_cell.length_c   1.000
_cell.angle_alpha   90.00
_cell.angle_beta   90.00
_cell.angle_gamma   90.00
#
_symmetry.space_group_name_H-M   'P 1'
#
loop_
_entity.id
_entity.type
_entity.pdbx_description
1 polymer ?
#
loop_
_entity_poly.entity_id
_entity_poly.type
_entity_poly.pdbx_seq_one_letter_code
_entity_poly.pdbx_strand_id
1 'polypeptide(L)'
;MNKNIQSQVMKIFYQVLADAKTDTDMELILKSLLTEKESLTLAKRLAIAVFLDKGQSYEHIHDTLQVSSATIAGVAESMNKKGMQMALARVKAEEWADVWSIRISRALEKLMKT
;
A
#
# COMPACT_ATOMS: atom_id res chain seq x y z
N MET A 1 12.41 -5.05 25.25
CA MET A 1 13.15 -5.94 24.33
C MET A 1 14.56 -5.42 24.15
N ASN A 2 15.58 -6.28 24.13
CA ASN A 2 16.95 -5.86 23.87
C ASN A 2 17.05 -5.27 22.44
N LYS A 3 17.67 -4.09 22.28
CA LYS A 3 17.78 -3.38 20.99
C LYS A 3 18.40 -4.27 19.89
N ASN A 4 19.35 -5.12 20.25
CA ASN A 4 20.00 -6.05 19.31
C ASN A 4 19.03 -7.13 18.83
N ILE A 5 18.26 -7.72 19.75
CA ILE A 5 17.24 -8.73 19.42
C ILE A 5 16.16 -8.10 18.54
N GLN A 6 15.70 -6.89 18.86
CA GLN A 6 14.71 -6.18 18.04
C GLN A 6 15.19 -5.96 16.61
N SER A 7 16.44 -5.50 16.44
CA SER A 7 17.03 -5.28 15.10
C SER A 7 17.13 -6.60 14.31
N GLN A 8 17.53 -7.69 14.96
CA GLN A 8 17.61 -9.01 14.33
C GLN A 8 16.23 -9.53 13.90
N VAL A 9 15.22 -9.40 14.76
CA VAL A 9 13.84 -9.79 14.45
C VAL A 9 13.31 -9.00 13.25
N MET A 10 13.52 -7.67 13.23
CA MET A 10 13.11 -6.84 12.08
C MET A 10 13.85 -7.20 10.80
N LYS A 11 15.15 -7.52 10.88
CA LYS A 11 15.93 -7.97 9.72
C LYS A 11 15.38 -9.26 9.12
N ILE A 12 15.03 -10.24 9.95
CA ILE A 12 14.42 -11.50 9.49
C ILE A 12 13.08 -11.21 8.82
N PHE A 13 12.24 -10.38 9.44
CA PHE A 13 10.95 -9.99 8.86
C PHE A 13 11.11 -9.36 7.47
N TYR A 14 12.01 -8.39 7.30
CA TYR A 14 12.26 -7.76 6.00
C TYR A 14 12.84 -8.74 4.97
N GLN A 15 13.71 -9.65 5.39
CA GLN A 15 14.29 -10.65 4.49
C GLN A 15 13.22 -11.59 3.93
N VAL A 16 12.32 -12.10 4.80
CA VAL A 16 11.21 -12.96 4.38
C VAL A 16 10.31 -12.26 3.35
N LEU A 17 10.01 -10.98 3.56
CA LEU A 17 9.23 -10.20 2.59
C LEU A 17 9.99 -9.96 1.29
N ALA A 18 11.30 -9.70 1.34
CA ALA A 18 12.11 -9.46 0.14
C ALA A 18 12.32 -10.75 -0.70
N ASP A 19 12.26 -11.91 -0.07
CA ASP A 19 12.49 -13.20 -0.73
C ASP A 19 11.25 -13.75 -1.45
N ALA A 20 10.06 -13.25 -1.15
CA ALA A 20 8.84 -13.59 -1.90
C ALA A 20 9.01 -13.24 -3.38
N LYS A 21 8.87 -14.23 -4.27
CA LYS A 21 9.12 -14.08 -5.71
C LYS A 21 7.86 -13.84 -6.52
N THR A 22 6.70 -14.15 -5.95
CA THR A 22 5.41 -14.00 -6.61
C THR A 22 4.42 -13.31 -5.69
N ASP A 23 3.39 -12.70 -6.28
CA ASP A 23 2.29 -12.06 -5.53
C ASP A 23 1.55 -13.08 -4.66
N THR A 24 1.44 -14.33 -5.13
CA THR A 24 0.80 -15.42 -4.38
C THR A 24 1.62 -15.81 -3.14
N ASP A 25 2.94 -15.91 -3.25
CA ASP A 25 3.80 -16.18 -2.09
C ASP A 25 3.68 -15.05 -1.07
N MET A 26 3.73 -13.81 -1.53
CA MET A 26 3.57 -12.64 -0.67
C MET A 26 2.22 -12.63 0.03
N GLU A 27 1.13 -12.94 -0.69
CA GLU A 27 -0.22 -13.01 -0.12
C GLU A 27 -0.32 -14.08 0.98
N LEU A 28 0.21 -15.29 0.74
CA LEU A 28 0.19 -16.38 1.72
C LEU A 28 1.02 -16.03 2.97
N ILE A 29 2.19 -15.42 2.79
CA ILE A 29 3.03 -14.95 3.89
C ILE A 29 2.29 -13.91 4.71
N LEU A 30 1.76 -12.86 4.09
CA LEU A 30 1.08 -11.77 4.80
C LEU A 30 -0.20 -12.25 5.50
N LYS A 31 -1.00 -13.12 4.88
CA LYS A 31 -2.18 -13.73 5.53
C LYS A 31 -1.84 -14.61 6.73
N SER A 32 -0.63 -15.16 6.76
CA SER A 32 -0.16 -15.97 7.90
C SER A 32 0.40 -15.11 9.04
N LEU A 33 0.93 -13.92 8.73
CA LEU A 33 1.56 -13.02 9.70
C LEU A 33 0.61 -11.93 10.24
N LEU A 34 -0.38 -11.55 9.45
CA LEU A 34 -1.28 -10.45 9.73
C LEU A 34 -2.72 -10.93 9.79
N THR A 35 -3.51 -10.28 10.63
CA THR A 35 -4.97 -10.41 10.57
C THR A 35 -5.51 -9.77 9.28
N GLU A 36 -6.68 -10.20 8.84
CA GLU A 36 -7.37 -9.60 7.69
C GLU A 36 -7.53 -8.07 7.83
N LYS A 37 -7.81 -7.60 9.06
CA LYS A 37 -7.95 -6.18 9.37
C LYS A 37 -6.63 -5.41 9.21
N GLU A 38 -5.52 -5.99 9.65
CA GLU A 38 -4.19 -5.38 9.51
C GLU A 38 -3.77 -5.30 8.04
N SER A 39 -3.94 -6.40 7.29
CA SER A 39 -3.66 -6.43 5.86
C SER A 39 -4.49 -5.39 5.10
N LEU A 40 -5.80 -5.30 5.37
CA LEU A 40 -6.67 -4.30 4.76
C LEU A 40 -6.25 -2.87 5.14
N THR A 41 -5.84 -2.65 6.38
CA THR A 41 -5.37 -1.33 6.84
C THR A 41 -4.11 -0.90 6.10
N LEU A 42 -3.14 -1.81 5.92
CA LEU A 42 -1.92 -1.55 5.16
C LEU A 42 -2.21 -1.27 3.69
N ALA A 43 -3.10 -2.08 3.07
CA ALA A 43 -3.52 -1.87 1.69
C ALA A 43 -4.21 -0.51 1.49
N LYS A 44 -5.12 -0.12 2.41
CA LYS A 44 -5.77 1.20 2.38
C LYS A 44 -4.77 2.35 2.51
N ARG A 45 -3.72 2.23 3.33
CA ARG A 45 -2.68 3.27 3.43
C ARG A 45 -1.94 3.47 2.11
N LEU A 46 -1.63 2.40 1.39
CA LEU A 46 -1.03 2.50 0.06
C LEU A 46 -2.01 3.13 -0.94
N ALA A 47 -3.28 2.73 -0.93
CA ALA A 47 -4.31 3.32 -1.80
C ALA A 47 -4.52 4.82 -1.53
N ILE A 48 -4.54 5.25 -0.27
CA ILE A 48 -4.58 6.69 0.10
C ILE A 48 -3.40 7.42 -0.52
N ALA A 49 -2.19 6.88 -0.38
CA ALA A 49 -0.99 7.52 -0.94
C ALA A 49 -1.09 7.68 -2.47
N VAL A 50 -1.61 6.66 -3.17
CA VAL A 50 -1.84 6.72 -4.62
C VAL A 50 -2.89 7.78 -4.97
N PHE A 51 -3.97 7.87 -4.22
CA PHE A 51 -5.04 8.85 -4.47
C PHE A 51 -4.56 10.28 -4.23
N LEU A 52 -3.79 10.50 -3.16
CA LEU A 52 -3.17 11.80 -2.86
C LEU A 52 -2.16 12.20 -3.95
N ASP A 53 -1.33 11.25 -4.42
CA ASP A 53 -0.38 11.48 -5.52
C ASP A 53 -1.11 11.85 -6.84
N LYS A 54 -2.31 11.29 -7.05
CA LYS A 54 -3.22 11.64 -8.16
C LYS A 54 -4.05 12.91 -7.93
N GLY A 55 -3.85 13.63 -6.83
CA GLY A 55 -4.52 14.89 -6.53
C GLY A 55 -5.99 14.76 -6.10
N GLN A 56 -6.42 13.58 -5.65
CA GLN A 56 -7.78 13.36 -5.15
C GLN A 56 -8.02 14.11 -3.83
N SER A 57 -9.25 14.57 -3.60
CA SER A 57 -9.63 15.27 -2.36
C SER A 57 -9.77 14.31 -1.17
N TYR A 58 -9.68 14.86 0.04
CA TYR A 58 -9.82 14.08 1.27
C TYR A 58 -11.22 13.48 1.41
N GLU A 59 -12.25 14.22 0.99
CA GLU A 59 -13.65 13.76 0.97
C GLU A 59 -13.80 12.55 0.06
N HIS A 60 -13.29 12.64 -1.18
CA HIS A 60 -13.36 11.52 -2.11
C HIS A 60 -12.62 10.27 -1.59
N ILE A 61 -11.46 10.45 -0.97
CA ILE A 61 -10.68 9.36 -0.37
C ILE A 61 -11.44 8.75 0.82
N HIS A 62 -12.04 9.57 1.68
CA HIS A 62 -12.85 9.13 2.82
C HIS A 62 -14.00 8.24 2.35
N ASP A 63 -14.77 8.73 1.38
CA ASP A 63 -15.98 8.05 0.90
C ASP A 63 -15.64 6.78 0.11
N THR A 64 -14.56 6.80 -0.68
CA THR A 64 -14.17 5.64 -1.49
C THR A 64 -13.54 4.55 -0.65
N LEU A 65 -12.61 4.90 0.25
CA LEU A 65 -11.84 3.91 1.01
C LEU A 65 -12.43 3.63 2.39
N GLN A 66 -13.47 4.36 2.80
CA GLN A 66 -14.11 4.23 4.11
C GLN A 66 -13.05 4.35 5.23
N VAL A 67 -12.33 5.47 5.23
CA VAL A 67 -11.23 5.78 6.16
C VAL A 67 -11.41 7.17 6.74
N SER A 68 -11.04 7.38 8.00
CA SER A 68 -11.17 8.69 8.65
C SER A 68 -10.17 9.72 8.09
N SER A 69 -10.52 11.00 8.16
CA SER A 69 -9.63 12.11 7.77
C SER A 69 -8.30 12.10 8.54
N ALA A 70 -8.30 11.65 9.80
CA ALA A 70 -7.08 11.47 10.59
C ALA A 70 -6.14 10.42 9.98
N THR A 71 -6.70 9.34 9.41
CA THR A 71 -5.93 8.31 8.70
C THR A 71 -5.32 8.88 7.43
N ILE A 72 -6.09 9.66 6.66
CA ILE A 72 -5.62 10.30 5.43
C ILE A 72 -4.48 11.27 5.75
N ALA A 73 -4.65 12.13 6.77
CA ALA A 73 -3.63 13.07 7.20
C ALA A 73 -2.32 12.36 7.61
N GLY A 74 -2.42 11.27 8.37
CA GLY A 74 -1.24 10.48 8.75
C GLY A 74 -0.49 9.88 7.55
N VAL A 75 -1.20 9.49 6.48
CA VAL A 75 -0.55 9.05 5.24
C VAL A 75 0.06 10.25 4.49
N ALA A 76 -0.64 11.38 4.43
CA ALA A 76 -0.15 12.60 3.78
C ALA A 76 1.18 13.07 4.37
N GLU A 77 1.35 13.03 5.70
CA GLU A 77 2.62 13.33 6.37
C GLU A 77 3.76 12.38 5.97
N SER A 78 3.43 11.16 5.54
CA SER A 78 4.41 10.16 5.11
C SER A 78 4.79 10.24 3.63
N MET A 79 4.09 11.05 2.82
CA MET A 79 4.29 11.15 1.36
C MET A 79 5.72 11.53 0.96
N ASN A 80 6.35 12.41 1.76
CA ASN A 80 7.72 12.86 1.51
C ASN A 80 8.79 11.89 2.05
N LYS A 81 8.39 10.80 2.73
CA LYS A 81 9.35 9.80 3.22
C LYS A 81 9.80 8.92 2.06
N LYS A 82 11.11 8.66 2.00
CA LYS A 82 11.75 7.83 0.96
C LYS A 82 11.03 6.50 0.72
N GLY A 83 10.60 5.82 1.78
CA GLY A 83 9.87 4.56 1.66
C GLY A 83 8.54 4.68 0.92
N MET A 84 7.78 5.76 1.16
CA MET A 84 6.51 6.01 0.46
C MET A 84 6.75 6.36 -1.00
N GLN A 85 7.75 7.22 -1.29
CA GLN A 85 8.14 7.55 -2.65
C GLN A 85 8.57 6.32 -3.45
N MET A 86 9.31 5.39 -2.82
CA MET A 86 9.68 4.11 -3.43
C MET A 86 8.45 3.23 -3.73
N ALA A 87 7.49 3.14 -2.82
CA ALA A 87 6.26 2.39 -3.03
C ALA A 87 5.44 2.98 -4.20
N LEU A 88 5.25 4.30 -4.23
CA LEU A 88 4.55 5.01 -5.30
C LEU A 88 5.25 4.82 -6.66
N ALA A 89 6.58 4.89 -6.70
CA ALA A 89 7.34 4.66 -7.93
C ALA A 89 7.12 3.25 -8.48
N ARG A 90 7.02 2.22 -7.63
CA ARG A 90 6.71 0.85 -8.05
C ARG A 90 5.29 0.73 -8.60
N VAL A 91 4.31 1.29 -7.91
CA VAL A 91 2.92 1.32 -8.39
C VAL A 91 2.83 2.01 -9.76
N LYS A 92 3.49 3.16 -9.94
CA LYS A 92 3.51 3.86 -11.24
C LYS A 92 4.18 3.04 -12.33
N ALA A 93 5.29 2.36 -12.02
CA ALA A 93 5.97 1.50 -12.98
C ALA A 93 5.08 0.31 -13.41
N GLU A 94 4.34 -0.29 -12.47
CA GLU A 94 3.34 -1.32 -12.74
C GLU A 94 2.14 -0.77 -13.52
N GLU A 95 1.61 0.41 -13.18
CA GLU A 95 0.57 1.08 -13.97
C GLU A 95 1.04 1.34 -15.40
N TRP A 96 2.29 1.77 -15.59
CA TRP A 96 2.87 2.00 -16.91
C TRP A 96 3.15 0.68 -17.67
N ALA A 97 3.44 -0.40 -16.95
CA ALA A 97 3.49 -1.75 -17.51
C ALA A 97 2.07 -2.28 -17.84
N ASP A 98 1.06 -1.93 -17.05
CA ASP A 98 -0.35 -2.30 -17.20
C ASP A 98 -1.14 -1.40 -18.17
N VAL A 99 -0.59 -0.29 -18.65
CA VAL A 99 -1.06 0.31 -19.92
C VAL A 99 -0.83 -0.67 -21.10
N TRP A 100 0.01 -1.70 -20.91
CA TRP A 100 0.06 -2.89 -21.75
C TRP A 100 -0.82 -4.08 -21.24
N SER A 101 -1.39 -3.99 -20.03
CA SER A 101 -2.13 -5.06 -19.30
C SER A 101 -3.35 -4.53 -18.48
N ILE A 102 -4.28 -3.84 -19.16
CA ILE A 102 -5.77 -3.81 -19.11
C ILE A 102 -6.60 -4.09 -17.80
N ARG A 103 -6.08 -4.61 -16.68
CA ARG A 103 -6.90 -5.13 -15.55
C ARG A 103 -7.14 -4.17 -14.37
N ILE A 104 -6.16 -3.35 -13.97
CA ILE A 104 -6.33 -2.42 -12.84
C ILE A 104 -7.25 -1.25 -13.19
N SER A 105 -7.20 -0.79 -14.46
CA SER A 105 -8.01 0.34 -14.94
C SER A 105 -9.51 0.10 -14.78
N ARG A 106 -10.03 -1.13 -14.96
CA ARG A 106 -11.46 -1.39 -14.86
C ARG A 106 -12.01 -1.31 -13.43
N ALA A 107 -11.22 -1.67 -12.42
CA ALA A 107 -11.64 -1.57 -11.03
C ALA A 107 -11.60 -0.11 -10.54
N LEU A 108 -10.57 0.64 -10.96
CA LEU A 108 -10.42 2.06 -10.64
C LEU A 108 -11.40 2.96 -11.42
N GLU A 109 -11.61 2.71 -12.72
CA GLU A 109 -12.57 3.46 -13.54
C GLU A 109 -14.01 3.31 -13.04
N LYS A 110 -14.37 2.14 -12.50
CA LYS A 110 -15.70 1.93 -11.93
C LYS A 110 -15.91 2.71 -10.62
N LEU A 111 -14.84 2.97 -9.87
CA LEU A 111 -14.86 3.80 -8.67
C LEU A 111 -14.80 5.31 -8.98
N MET A 112 -14.25 5.73 -10.12
CA MET A 112 -14.20 7.13 -10.53
C MET A 112 -15.45 7.60 -11.31
N LYS A 113 -16.29 6.69 -11.81
CA LYS A 113 -17.50 6.98 -12.61
C LYS A 113 -18.81 6.87 -11.83
N THR A 114 -18.76 6.65 -10.52
CA THR A 114 -19.93 6.64 -9.63
C THR A 114 -19.82 7.79 -8.65
#